data_AF-A0A9D3RMM8-F1
#
_entry.id   AF-A0A9D3RMM8-F1
#
_cell.length_a   1.000
_cell.length_b   1.000
_cell.length_c   1.000
_cell.angle_alpha   90.00
_cell.angle_beta   90.00
_cell.angle_gamma   90.00
#
_symmetry.space_group_name_H-M   'P 1'
#
loop_
_entity.id
_entity.type
_entity.pdbx_description
1 polymer ?
#
loop_
_entity_poly.entity_id
_entity_poly.type
_entity_poly.pdbx_seq_one_letter_code
_entity_poly.pdbx_strand_id
1 'polypeptide(L)'
;MEQVYEAEIKLLQEEIALLQNQQENNEREVILHIEEHTQRTLTSQPNFKRGKNDAVMNLEKLEEDLARQTKINGIVLKECEVKTLEKSRTKIVQRYRVSGNCSFLNFQVEFELTEIQEEDGTIVRRITALNIVVDGCELIDISTFVSGVEETKSLLLFFRALRAFSERCEQRSRTFAHFKSCTRTVAYSQI
;
A
#
# COMPACT_ATOMS: atom_id res chain seq x y z
N MET A 1 37.44 -20.34 28.97
CA MET A 1 36.03 -20.39 28.52
C MET A 1 35.44 -18.99 28.51
N GLU A 2 35.55 -18.22 29.59
CA GLU A 2 34.98 -16.86 29.72
C GLU A 2 35.48 -15.85 28.65
N GLN A 3 36.78 -15.83 28.35
CA GLN A 3 37.36 -14.94 27.33
C GLN A 3 36.92 -15.24 25.89
N VAL A 4 36.51 -16.49 25.60
CA VAL A 4 36.01 -16.87 24.27
C VAL A 4 34.62 -16.27 24.07
N TYR A 5 33.79 -16.31 25.11
CA TYR A 5 32.46 -15.68 25.08
C TYR A 5 32.53 -14.15 25.03
N GLU A 6 33.49 -13.51 25.70
CA GLU A 6 33.68 -12.06 25.58
C GLU A 6 34.10 -11.64 24.16
N ALA A 7 34.95 -12.42 23.50
CA ALA A 7 35.34 -12.16 22.12
C ALA A 7 34.15 -12.34 21.15
N GLU A 8 33.33 -13.36 21.37
CA GLU A 8 32.13 -13.62 20.57
C GLU A 8 31.05 -12.55 20.77
N ILE A 9 30.86 -12.07 22.01
CA ILE A 9 29.97 -10.93 22.30
C ILE A 9 30.43 -9.67 21.55
N LYS A 10 31.74 -9.39 21.51
CA LYS A 10 32.27 -8.23 20.76
C LYS A 10 32.03 -8.34 19.26
N LEU A 11 32.26 -9.52 18.67
CA LEU A 11 32.00 -9.76 17.25
C LEU A 11 30.52 -9.57 16.91
N LEU A 12 29.62 -10.12 17.74
CA LEU A 12 28.18 -9.94 17.56
C LEU A 12 27.76 -8.47 17.72
N GLN A 13 28.37 -7.72 18.63
CA GLN A 13 28.11 -6.28 18.78
C GLN A 13 28.56 -5.48 17.54
N GLU A 14 29.72 -5.81 16.98
CA GLU A 14 30.20 -5.20 15.73
C GLU A 14 29.28 -5.54 14.55
N GLU A 15 28.83 -6.80 14.45
CA GLU A 15 27.88 -7.23 13.42
C GLU A 15 26.52 -6.50 13.55
N ILE A 16 25.98 -6.38 14.76
CA ILE A 16 24.75 -5.62 15.02
C ILE A 16 24.92 -4.15 14.59
N ALA A 17 26.05 -3.52 14.93
CA ALA A 17 26.31 -2.14 14.56
C ALA A 17 26.39 -1.96 13.03
N LEU A 18 27.02 -2.92 12.34
CA LEU A 18 27.10 -2.93 10.88
C LEU A 18 25.71 -3.08 10.24
N LEU A 19 24.90 -4.02 10.74
CA LEU A 19 23.55 -4.28 10.23
C LEU A 19 22.62 -3.07 10.47
N GLN A 20 22.73 -2.42 11.62
CA GLN A 20 21.96 -1.19 11.92
C GLN A 20 22.31 -0.06 10.96
N ASN A 21 23.60 0.15 10.66
CA ASN A 21 24.03 1.17 9.71
C ASN A 21 23.52 0.86 8.29
N GLN A 22 23.61 -0.41 7.87
CA GLN A 22 23.10 -0.85 6.57
C GLN A 22 21.57 -0.65 6.47
N GLN A 23 20.82 -0.93 7.53
CA GLN A 23 19.39 -0.68 7.59
C GLN A 23 19.06 0.81 7.42
N GLU A 24 19.72 1.68 8.19
CA GLU A 24 19.49 3.13 8.12
C GLU A 24 19.81 3.68 6.72
N ASN A 25 20.89 3.20 6.10
CA ASN A 25 21.24 3.57 4.74
C ASN A 25 20.18 3.10 3.72
N ASN A 26 19.66 1.89 3.88
CA ASN A 26 18.58 1.37 3.04
C ASN A 26 17.29 2.19 3.19
N GLU A 27 16.92 2.58 4.40
CA GLU A 27 15.75 3.42 4.67
C GLU A 27 15.87 4.80 4.02
N ARG A 28 17.04 5.44 4.14
CA ARG A 28 17.32 6.73 3.49
C ARG A 28 17.22 6.62 1.96
N GLU A 29 17.76 5.56 1.38
CA GLU A 29 17.70 5.31 -0.07
C GLU A 29 16.29 5.03 -0.58
N VAL A 30 15.47 4.31 0.20
CA VAL A 30 14.04 4.12 -0.08
C VAL A 30 13.32 5.47 -0.11
N ILE A 31 13.57 6.32 0.89
CA ILE A 31 12.98 7.66 0.95
C ILE A 31 13.36 8.47 -0.29
N LEU A 32 14.64 8.51 -0.66
CA LEU A 32 15.11 9.21 -1.86
C LEU A 32 14.44 8.70 -3.15
N HIS A 33 14.30 7.38 -3.29
CA HIS A 33 13.66 6.80 -4.48
C HIS A 33 12.16 7.12 -4.54
N ILE A 34 11.48 7.11 -3.39
CA ILE A 34 10.07 7.53 -3.28
C ILE A 34 9.95 9.03 -3.58
N GLU A 35 10.85 9.85 -3.06
CA GLU A 35 10.89 11.30 -3.32
C GLU A 35 11.10 11.59 -4.81
N GLU A 36 12.05 10.93 -5.48
CA GLU A 36 12.26 11.08 -6.92
C GLU A 36 11.00 10.70 -7.72
N HIS A 37 10.37 9.58 -7.37
CA HIS A 37 9.14 9.15 -8.04
C HIS A 37 7.99 10.12 -7.80
N THR A 38 7.83 10.57 -6.56
CA THR A 38 6.82 11.56 -6.16
C THR A 38 7.05 12.87 -6.89
N GLN A 39 8.30 13.33 -7.00
CA GLN A 39 8.65 14.55 -7.68
C GLN A 39 8.40 14.45 -9.18
N ARG A 40 8.74 13.33 -9.84
CA ARG A 40 8.39 13.08 -11.26
C ARG A 40 6.88 13.10 -11.48
N THR A 41 6.12 12.47 -10.58
CA THR A 41 4.65 12.44 -10.62
C THR A 41 4.07 13.85 -10.45
N LEU A 42 4.59 14.63 -9.50
CA LEU A 42 4.16 16.00 -9.24
C LEU A 42 4.52 16.96 -10.38
N THR A 43 5.71 16.82 -10.99
CA THR A 43 6.13 17.66 -12.12
C THR A 43 5.35 17.40 -13.40
N SER A 44 4.71 16.23 -13.51
CA SER A 44 3.78 15.93 -14.60
C SER A 44 2.43 16.62 -14.45
N GLN A 45 2.14 17.22 -13.27
CA GLN A 45 0.93 18.01 -13.06
C GLN A 45 1.12 19.46 -13.54
N PRO A 46 0.16 20.01 -14.30
CA PRO A 46 0.30 21.33 -14.93
C PRO A 46 0.40 22.53 -13.96
N ASN A 47 0.18 22.33 -12.65
CA ASN A 47 0.09 23.41 -11.66
C ASN A 47 1.19 23.35 -10.57
N PHE A 48 2.27 22.59 -10.77
CA PHE A 48 3.33 22.45 -9.77
C PHE A 48 4.20 23.73 -9.70
N LYS A 49 4.22 24.40 -8.55
CA LYS A 49 5.08 25.57 -8.26
C LYS A 49 6.17 25.18 -7.26
N ARG A 50 7.37 25.76 -7.39
CA ARG A 50 8.59 25.39 -6.64
C ARG A 50 8.97 26.49 -5.64
N GLY A 51 8.72 26.25 -4.36
CA GLY A 51 8.95 27.17 -3.24
C GLY A 51 8.54 26.55 -1.90
N LYS A 52 9.01 27.11 -0.76
CA LYS A 52 8.75 26.54 0.58
C LYS A 52 7.27 26.60 0.99
N ASN A 53 6.59 27.68 0.61
CA ASN A 53 5.12 27.81 0.75
C ASN A 53 4.40 26.90 -0.25
N ASP A 54 5.04 26.61 -1.39
CA ASP A 54 4.47 25.72 -2.40
C ASP A 54 4.52 24.26 -1.96
N ALA A 55 5.50 23.84 -1.17
CA ALA A 55 5.54 22.49 -0.59
C ALA A 55 4.35 22.22 0.34
N VAL A 56 3.97 23.21 1.15
CA VAL A 56 2.79 23.13 2.03
C VAL A 56 1.51 23.06 1.21
N MET A 57 1.33 23.94 0.22
CA MET A 57 0.13 23.90 -0.63
C MET A 57 0.05 22.64 -1.50
N ASN A 58 1.19 22.11 -1.95
CA ASN A 58 1.23 20.85 -2.69
C ASN A 58 0.84 19.67 -1.81
N LEU A 59 1.21 19.68 -0.52
CA LEU A 59 0.83 18.67 0.45
C LEU A 59 -0.68 18.72 0.74
N GLU A 60 -1.22 19.91 1.01
CA GLU A 60 -2.67 20.11 1.20
C GLU A 60 -3.46 19.61 -0.02
N LYS A 61 -3.01 19.95 -1.23
CA LYS A 61 -3.62 19.46 -2.48
C LYS A 61 -3.53 17.94 -2.59
N LEU A 62 -2.42 17.33 -2.21
CA LEU A 62 -2.23 15.87 -2.26
C LEU A 62 -3.13 15.16 -1.25
N GLU A 63 -3.33 15.74 -0.07
CA GLU A 63 -4.28 15.27 0.94
C GLU A 63 -5.72 15.39 0.45
N GLU A 64 -6.09 16.51 -0.18
CA GLU A 64 -7.40 16.67 -0.81
C GLU A 64 -7.64 15.64 -1.93
N ASP A 65 -6.65 15.43 -2.79
CA ASP A 65 -6.73 14.43 -3.85
C ASP A 65 -6.84 13.02 -3.28
N LEU A 66 -6.09 12.70 -2.22
CA LEU A 66 -6.16 11.42 -1.53
C LEU A 66 -7.53 11.21 -0.87
N ALA A 67 -8.07 12.23 -0.20
CA ALA A 67 -9.40 12.20 0.39
C ALA A 67 -10.48 12.00 -0.68
N ARG A 68 -10.35 12.69 -1.81
CA ARG A 68 -11.24 12.54 -2.97
C ARG A 68 -11.17 11.14 -3.56
N GLN A 69 -9.96 10.60 -3.76
CA GLN A 69 -9.78 9.23 -4.29
C GLN A 69 -10.32 8.18 -3.32
N THR A 70 -10.08 8.35 -2.03
CA THR A 70 -10.62 7.48 -0.97
C THR A 70 -12.14 7.47 -1.02
N LYS A 71 -12.77 8.64 -1.15
CA LYS A 71 -14.22 8.78 -1.28
C LYS A 71 -14.78 8.11 -2.54
N ILE A 72 -14.06 8.21 -3.67
CA ILE A 72 -14.49 7.61 -4.96
C ILE A 72 -14.31 6.09 -4.99
N ASN A 73 -13.25 5.59 -4.36
CA ASN A 73 -12.87 4.19 -4.43
C ASN A 73 -13.40 3.37 -3.24
N GLY A 74 -13.74 4.01 -2.13
CA GLY A 74 -14.15 3.35 -0.89
C GLY A 74 -13.00 2.62 -0.16
N ILE A 75 -11.75 2.86 -0.58
CA ILE A 75 -10.55 2.20 -0.09
C ILE A 75 -9.72 3.21 0.69
N VAL A 76 -9.44 2.89 1.95
CA VAL A 76 -8.59 3.67 2.85
C VAL A 76 -7.26 2.94 3.01
N LEU A 77 -6.16 3.63 2.74
CA LEU A 77 -4.80 3.14 3.02
C LEU A 77 -4.37 3.69 4.38
N LYS A 78 -3.85 2.82 5.25
CA LYS A 78 -3.43 3.17 6.62
C LYS A 78 -1.92 3.26 6.74
N GLU A 79 -1.23 2.26 6.21
CA GLU A 79 0.22 2.12 6.37
C GLU A 79 0.84 1.62 5.08
N CYS A 80 2.04 2.12 4.80
CA CYS A 80 2.85 1.70 3.66
C CYS A 80 4.29 1.58 4.14
N GLU A 81 4.79 0.35 4.19
CA GLU A 81 6.19 0.05 4.47
C GLU A 81 6.89 -0.32 3.16
N VAL A 82 8.13 0.14 2.99
CA VAL A 82 8.93 -0.16 1.81
C VAL A 82 10.32 -0.59 2.26
N LYS A 83 10.78 -1.73 1.74
CA LYS A 83 12.08 -2.32 2.06
C LYS A 83 12.84 -2.67 0.79
N THR A 84 14.04 -2.14 0.62
CA THR A 84 14.95 -2.56 -0.47
C THR A 84 15.55 -3.92 -0.13
N LEU A 85 15.34 -4.90 -0.99
CA LEU A 85 15.88 -6.26 -0.85
C LEU A 85 17.19 -6.44 -1.60
N GLU A 86 17.28 -5.86 -2.80
CA GLU A 86 18.45 -5.96 -3.67
C GLU A 86 18.66 -4.62 -4.37
N LYS A 87 19.90 -4.15 -4.41
CA LYS A 87 20.28 -2.97 -5.19
C LYS A 87 21.61 -3.25 -5.90
N SER A 88 21.55 -3.24 -7.21
CA SER A 88 22.68 -3.37 -8.14
C SER A 88 22.70 -2.17 -9.08
N ARG A 89 23.75 -2.03 -9.90
CA ARG A 89 23.85 -0.91 -10.86
C ARG A 89 22.70 -0.84 -11.86
N THR A 90 22.14 -2.00 -12.21
CA THR A 90 21.11 -2.15 -13.26
C THR A 90 19.79 -2.71 -12.74
N LYS A 91 19.70 -3.06 -11.45
CA LYS A 91 18.54 -3.76 -10.90
C LYS A 91 18.27 -3.33 -9.47
N ILE A 92 17.01 -3.03 -9.17
CA ILE A 92 16.53 -2.72 -7.83
C ILE A 92 15.32 -3.61 -7.54
N VAL A 93 15.29 -4.26 -6.38
CA VAL A 93 14.15 -5.04 -5.89
C VAL A 93 13.68 -4.44 -4.58
N GLN A 94 12.42 -4.00 -4.55
CA GLN A 94 11.79 -3.41 -3.39
C GLN A 94 10.56 -4.21 -2.99
N ARG A 95 10.42 -4.49 -1.69
CA ARG A 95 9.22 -5.07 -1.10
C ARG A 95 8.37 -3.96 -0.51
N TYR A 96 7.12 -3.90 -0.95
CA TYR A 96 6.10 -3.00 -0.46
C TYR A 96 5.12 -3.78 0.39
N ARG A 97 4.72 -3.21 1.51
CA ARG A 97 3.66 -3.74 2.37
C ARG A 97 2.68 -2.63 2.66
N VAL A 98 1.46 -2.79 2.15
CA VAL A 98 0.40 -1.79 2.25
C VAL A 98 -0.75 -2.38 3.04
N SER A 99 -1.17 -1.70 4.11
CA SER A 99 -2.34 -2.07 4.90
C SER A 99 -3.45 -1.04 4.74
N GLY A 100 -4.69 -1.50 4.82
CA GLY A 100 -5.84 -0.64 4.61
C GLY A 100 -7.15 -1.32 4.94
N ASN A 101 -8.24 -0.62 4.67
CA ASN A 101 -9.58 -1.18 4.78
C ASN A 101 -10.47 -0.68 3.64
N CYS A 102 -11.47 -1.50 3.32
CA CYS A 102 -12.50 -1.24 2.34
C CYS A 102 -13.85 -1.57 2.98
N SER A 103 -14.67 -0.55 3.25
CA SER A 103 -15.86 -0.73 4.11
C SER A 103 -15.48 -1.41 5.44
N PHE A 104 -16.03 -2.59 5.74
CA PHE A 104 -15.71 -3.39 6.94
C PHE A 104 -14.55 -4.40 6.73
N LEU A 105 -14.04 -4.52 5.51
CA LEU A 105 -13.02 -5.50 5.14
C LEU A 105 -11.62 -4.92 5.34
N ASN A 106 -10.83 -5.46 6.27
CA ASN A 106 -9.42 -5.08 6.39
C ASN A 106 -8.56 -5.90 5.44
N PHE A 107 -7.52 -5.30 4.89
CA PHE A 107 -6.59 -5.98 4.00
C PHE A 107 -5.15 -5.55 4.26
N GLN A 108 -4.24 -6.45 3.90
CA GLN A 108 -2.81 -6.19 3.80
C GLN A 108 -2.32 -6.81 2.50
N VAL A 109 -1.55 -6.05 1.74
CA VAL A 109 -0.98 -6.46 0.47
C VAL A 109 0.53 -6.32 0.57
N GLU A 110 1.25 -7.39 0.33
CA GLU A 110 2.71 -7.41 0.23
C GLU A 110 3.11 -7.77 -1.20
N PHE A 111 3.95 -6.96 -1.84
CA PHE A 111 4.41 -7.23 -3.19
C PHE A 111 5.87 -6.83 -3.40
N GLU A 112 6.54 -7.52 -4.31
CA GLU A 112 7.90 -7.19 -4.73
C GLU A 112 7.90 -6.52 -6.09
N LEU A 113 8.40 -5.30 -6.15
CA LEU A 113 8.62 -4.54 -7.36
C LEU A 113 10.09 -4.67 -7.77
N THR A 114 10.32 -5.25 -8.94
CA THR A 114 11.64 -5.29 -9.56
C THR A 114 11.71 -4.23 -10.66
N GLU A 115 12.67 -3.32 -10.53
CA GLU A 115 13.03 -2.34 -11.54
C GLU A 115 14.36 -2.76 -12.19
N ILE A 116 14.39 -2.90 -13.51
CA ILE A 116 15.59 -3.23 -14.28
C ILE A 116 15.84 -2.08 -15.25
N GLN A 117 17.08 -1.57 -15.25
CA GLN A 117 17.56 -0.64 -16.25
C GLN A 117 18.25 -1.43 -17.36
N GLU A 118 17.65 -1.40 -18.54
CA GLU A 118 18.17 -2.02 -19.76
C GLU A 118 19.32 -1.18 -20.34
N GLU A 119 20.10 -1.77 -21.24
CA GLU A 119 21.27 -1.13 -21.86
C GLU A 119 20.93 0.11 -22.70
N ASP A 120 19.70 0.18 -23.21
CA ASP A 120 19.16 1.32 -23.97
C ASP A 120 18.69 2.48 -23.07
N GLY A 121 18.79 2.32 -21.75
CA GLY A 121 18.33 3.29 -20.75
C GLY A 121 16.85 3.14 -20.38
N THR A 122 16.12 2.19 -20.96
CA THR A 122 14.72 1.90 -20.62
C THR A 122 14.64 1.28 -19.23
N ILE A 123 13.69 1.75 -18.41
CA ILE A 123 13.43 1.19 -17.09
C ILE A 123 12.19 0.30 -17.16
N VAL A 124 12.38 -1.01 -16.99
CA VAL A 124 11.31 -2.00 -16.94
C VAL A 124 10.93 -2.26 -15.50
N ARG A 125 9.63 -2.17 -15.19
CA ARG A 125 9.07 -2.43 -13.85
C ARG A 125 8.15 -3.63 -13.90
N ARG A 126 8.34 -4.58 -12.99
CA ARG A 126 7.49 -5.77 -12.89
C ARG A 126 7.27 -6.18 -11.43
N ILE A 127 6.05 -6.59 -11.13
CA ILE A 127 5.72 -7.26 -9.87
C ILE A 127 6.18 -8.72 -9.95
N THR A 128 7.15 -9.10 -9.12
CA THR A 128 7.74 -10.45 -9.13
C THR A 128 7.05 -11.39 -8.14
N ALA A 129 6.59 -10.86 -7.02
CA ALA A 129 5.85 -11.57 -5.97
C ALA A 129 4.67 -10.72 -5.50
N LEU A 130 3.57 -11.38 -5.14
CA LEU A 130 2.36 -10.76 -4.59
C LEU A 130 1.76 -11.72 -3.56
N ASN A 131 1.50 -11.20 -2.38
CA ASN A 131 0.86 -11.88 -1.26
C ASN A 131 -0.20 -10.95 -0.67
N ILE A 132 -1.38 -11.49 -0.37
CA ILE A 132 -2.54 -10.72 0.04
C ILE A 132 -3.19 -11.42 1.23
N VAL A 133 -3.35 -10.67 2.31
CA VAL A 133 -4.08 -11.10 3.50
C VAL A 133 -5.32 -10.25 3.61
N VAL A 134 -6.48 -10.88 3.69
CA VAL A 134 -7.76 -10.19 3.88
C VAL A 134 -8.47 -10.76 5.10
N ASP A 135 -8.89 -9.88 5.99
CA ASP A 135 -9.70 -10.23 7.16
C ASP A 135 -11.17 -10.28 6.76
N GLY A 136 -11.55 -11.38 6.12
CA GLY A 136 -12.85 -11.57 5.50
C GLY A 136 -13.40 -12.99 5.71
N CYS A 137 -13.29 -13.54 6.92
CA CYS A 137 -13.70 -14.91 7.25
C CYS A 137 -15.16 -15.25 6.84
N GLU A 138 -16.01 -14.25 6.66
CA GLU A 138 -17.41 -14.41 6.24
C GLU A 138 -17.61 -14.55 4.72
N LEU A 139 -16.57 -14.32 3.92
CA LEU A 139 -16.62 -14.32 2.46
C LEU A 139 -16.05 -15.65 1.92
N ILE A 140 -16.94 -16.63 1.73
CA ILE A 140 -16.60 -18.01 1.35
C ILE A 140 -15.67 -18.10 0.12
N ASP A 141 -15.83 -17.20 -0.85
CA ASP A 141 -15.07 -17.21 -2.10
C ASP A 141 -13.83 -16.29 -2.10
N ILE A 142 -13.54 -15.58 -0.98
CA ILE A 142 -12.47 -14.58 -0.98
C ILE A 142 -11.09 -15.20 -1.10
N SER A 143 -10.88 -16.38 -0.50
CA SER A 143 -9.62 -17.11 -0.59
C SER A 143 -9.32 -17.51 -2.03
N THR A 144 -10.31 -18.07 -2.74
CA THR A 144 -10.18 -18.46 -4.16
C THR A 144 -9.86 -17.25 -5.03
N PHE A 145 -10.56 -16.13 -4.80
CA PHE A 145 -10.27 -14.87 -5.50
C PHE A 145 -8.84 -14.37 -5.23
N VAL A 146 -8.44 -14.34 -3.95
CA VAL A 146 -7.10 -13.89 -3.53
C VAL A 146 -6.01 -14.76 -4.16
N SER A 147 -6.13 -16.08 -4.10
CA SER A 147 -5.14 -16.98 -4.70
C SER A 147 -5.00 -16.76 -6.21
N GLY A 148 -6.09 -16.53 -6.94
CA GLY A 148 -6.01 -16.20 -8.37
C GLY A 148 -5.36 -14.84 -8.65
N VAL A 149 -5.57 -13.85 -7.78
CA VAL A 149 -4.90 -12.55 -7.87
C VAL A 149 -3.41 -12.68 -7.60
N GLU A 150 -3.01 -13.45 -6.58
CA GLU A 150 -1.62 -13.71 -6.23
C GLU A 150 -0.89 -14.44 -7.37
N GLU A 151 -1.51 -15.46 -7.95
CA GLU A 151 -0.97 -16.21 -9.08
C GLU A 151 -0.76 -15.32 -10.33
N THR A 152 -1.74 -14.46 -10.64
CA THR A 152 -1.66 -13.52 -11.77
C THR A 152 -0.82 -12.28 -11.47
N LYS A 153 -0.42 -12.06 -10.22
CA LYS A 153 0.30 -10.87 -9.73
C LYS A 153 -0.40 -9.56 -10.08
N SER A 154 -1.73 -9.59 -10.14
CA SER A 154 -2.53 -8.48 -10.64
C SER A 154 -3.08 -7.61 -9.51
N LEU A 155 -2.25 -6.69 -9.01
CA LEU A 155 -2.70 -5.66 -8.05
C LEU A 155 -3.91 -4.87 -8.55
N LEU A 156 -3.97 -4.62 -9.87
CA LEU A 156 -5.09 -3.92 -10.49
C LEU A 156 -6.40 -4.69 -10.31
N LEU A 157 -6.38 -6.01 -10.49
CA LEU A 157 -7.57 -6.84 -10.30
C LEU A 157 -8.03 -6.81 -8.84
N PHE A 158 -7.09 -6.87 -7.90
CA PHE A 158 -7.38 -6.75 -6.48
C PHE A 158 -8.12 -5.47 -6.12
N PHE A 159 -7.55 -4.31 -6.46
CA PHE A 159 -8.13 -3.02 -6.09
C PHE A 159 -9.44 -2.73 -6.84
N ARG A 160 -9.60 -3.23 -8.07
CA ARG A 160 -10.89 -3.16 -8.79
C ARG A 160 -11.97 -3.98 -8.08
N ALA A 161 -11.65 -5.18 -7.61
CA ALA A 161 -12.58 -6.00 -6.86
C ALA A 161 -12.96 -5.37 -5.52
N LEU A 162 -11.99 -4.81 -4.79
CA LEU A 162 -12.26 -4.07 -3.54
C LEU A 162 -13.19 -2.88 -3.76
N ARG A 163 -12.98 -2.10 -4.82
CA ARG A 163 -13.87 -0.98 -5.16
C ARG A 163 -15.30 -1.46 -5.42
N ALA A 164 -15.45 -2.49 -6.25
CA ALA A 164 -16.77 -3.07 -6.54
C ALA A 164 -17.45 -3.66 -5.29
N PHE A 165 -16.66 -4.25 -4.40
CA PHE A 165 -17.13 -4.72 -3.10
C PHE A 165 -17.65 -3.56 -2.23
N SER A 166 -16.90 -2.45 -2.13
CA SER A 166 -17.33 -1.26 -1.39
C SER A 166 -18.65 -0.72 -1.91
N GLU A 167 -18.79 -0.61 -3.23
CA GLU A 167 -20.00 -0.11 -3.87
C GLU A 167 -21.22 -0.99 -3.55
N ARG A 168 -21.06 -2.31 -3.61
CA ARG A 168 -22.12 -3.26 -3.22
C ARG A 168 -22.47 -3.15 -1.74
N CYS A 169 -21.50 -2.94 -0.87
CA CYS A 169 -21.75 -2.75 0.57
C CYS A 169 -22.58 -1.50 0.84
N GLU A 170 -22.26 -0.39 0.17
CA GLU A 170 -23.03 0.85 0.27
C GLU A 170 -24.47 0.66 -0.23
N GLN A 171 -24.65 0.04 -1.40
CA GLN A 171 -25.98 -0.26 -1.95
C GLN A 171 -26.81 -1.11 -0.98
N ARG A 172 -26.25 -2.20 -0.44
CA ARG A 172 -26.96 -3.06 0.53
C ARG A 172 -27.33 -2.30 1.79
N SER A 173 -26.43 -1.46 2.29
CA SER A 173 -26.67 -0.64 3.48
C SER A 173 -27.84 0.34 3.25
N ARG A 174 -27.87 1.01 2.09
CA ARG A 174 -28.95 1.93 1.71
C ARG A 174 -30.28 1.21 1.53
N THR A 175 -30.29 0.07 0.85
CA THR A 175 -31.49 -0.76 0.66
C THR A 175 -32.04 -1.23 2.00
N PHE A 176 -31.18 -1.70 2.90
CA PHE A 176 -31.59 -2.16 4.23
C PHE A 176 -32.15 -1.01 5.09
N ALA A 177 -31.51 0.16 5.06
CA ALA A 177 -32.00 1.35 5.73
C ALA A 177 -33.38 1.77 5.22
N HIS A 178 -33.59 1.72 3.90
CA HIS A 178 -34.89 1.99 3.29
C HIS A 178 -35.98 1.03 3.81
N PHE A 179 -35.71 -0.28 3.84
CA PHE A 179 -36.66 -1.26 4.37
C PHE A 179 -36.95 -1.07 5.86
N LYS A 180 -35.94 -0.72 6.68
CA LYS A 180 -36.15 -0.38 8.10
C LYS A 180 -37.00 0.88 8.30
N SER A 181 -36.80 1.89 7.46
CA SER A 181 -37.59 3.13 7.52
C SER A 181 -39.04 2.85 7.11
N CYS A 182 -39.25 2.11 6.02
CA CYS A 182 -40.57 1.78 5.49
C CYS A 182 -41.37 0.91 6.48
N THR A 183 -40.75 -0.10 7.09
CA THR A 183 -41.40 -0.94 8.12
C THR A 183 -41.76 -0.15 9.39
N ARG A 184 -40.96 0.85 9.77
CA ARG A 184 -41.33 1.78 10.86
C ARG A 184 -42.51 2.67 10.51
N THR A 185 -42.55 3.22 9.29
CA THR A 185 -43.67 4.08 8.85
C THR A 185 -45.00 3.33 8.80
N VAL A 186 -45.00 2.04 8.42
CA VAL A 186 -46.20 1.20 8.43
C VAL A 186 -46.68 0.92 9.87
N ALA A 187 -45.77 0.79 10.84
CA ALA A 187 -46.14 0.58 12.25
C ALA A 187 -46.78 1.81 12.91
N TYR A 188 -46.46 3.03 12.47
CA TYR A 188 -47.08 4.27 12.98
C TYR A 188 -48.32 4.73 12.21
N SER A 189 -48.71 4.02 11.14
CA SER A 189 -49.94 4.28 10.38
C SER A 189 -51.06 3.29 10.67
N GLN A 190 -50.89 2.45 11.71
CA GLN A 190 -51.89 1.51 12.24
C GLN A 190 -52.28 1.78 13.70
N ILE A 191 -51.99 2.98 14.23
CA ILE A 191 -52.49 3.46 15.53
C ILE A 191 -53.37 4.69 15.31
#